data_AF-A0A1D1VFV4-F1
#
_entry.id   AF-A0A1D1VFV4-F1
#
_cell.length_a   1.000
_cell.length_b   1.000
_cell.length_c   1.000
_cell.angle_alpha   90.00
_cell.angle_beta   90.00
_cell.angle_gamma   90.00
#
_symmetry.space_group_name_H-M   'P 1'
#
loop_
_entity.id
_entity.type
_entity.pdbx_description
1 polymer ?
#
loop_
_entity_poly.entity_id
_entity_poly.type
_entity_poly.pdbx_seq_one_letter_code
_entity_poly.pdbx_strand_id
1 'polypeptide(L)'
;MEWKRDARSMSGAKPHLIDKKKILRAVLSRFIIWLTIPLRIFRELNDWFSPPTPLRNATANVSHSNGKDHSVDRAQEQLWREQADHDEWWTPGSSMSTLKLFNPLRVRLIAEAYLKETLGLENSWEQAFHRDERPLSGARICDVGCGGGILTEALAEAGASVVGIGPYSFESPDQFLKD
;
A
#
# COMPACT_ATOMS: atom_id res chain seq x y z
N MET A 1 39.03 50.01 20.49
CA MET A 1 37.97 49.06 20.12
C MET A 1 38.02 47.93 21.15
N GLU A 2 37.11 47.98 22.11
CA GLU A 2 37.10 47.15 23.31
C GLU A 2 36.11 46.00 23.12
N TRP A 3 36.60 44.77 23.16
CA TRP A 3 35.83 43.55 22.92
C TRP A 3 35.16 43.11 24.23
N LYS A 4 33.93 43.56 24.49
CA LYS A 4 33.14 43.09 25.63
C LYS A 4 32.45 41.77 25.28
N ARG A 5 32.88 40.69 25.94
CA ARG A 5 32.20 39.39 25.96
C ARG A 5 30.96 39.51 26.86
N ASP A 6 29.78 39.41 26.26
CA ASP A 6 28.52 39.25 26.99
C ASP A 6 28.37 37.81 27.49
N ALA A 7 28.88 37.56 28.69
CA ALA A 7 28.51 36.40 29.49
C ALA A 7 27.19 36.72 30.20
N ARG A 8 26.04 36.50 29.53
CA ARG A 8 24.74 36.52 30.20
C ARG A 8 23.73 35.59 29.53
N SER A 9 23.15 34.73 30.35
CA SER A 9 22.03 33.81 30.08
C SER A 9 22.37 32.38 29.61
N MET A 10 22.99 31.60 30.49
CA MET A 10 22.83 30.14 30.50
C MET A 10 22.49 29.64 31.92
N SER A 11 21.41 30.16 32.50
CA SER A 11 20.83 29.59 33.72
C SER A 11 19.41 29.09 33.42
N GLY A 12 19.20 27.77 33.47
CA GLY A 12 17.84 27.23 33.59
C GLY A 12 17.49 25.97 32.81
N ALA A 13 18.41 25.11 32.39
CA ALA A 13 18.02 23.76 31.97
C ALA A 13 17.81 22.89 33.22
N LYS A 14 16.54 22.71 33.64
CA LYS A 14 16.18 21.75 34.70
C LYS A 14 16.51 20.34 34.21
N PRO A 15 17.15 19.48 35.02
CA PRO A 15 17.41 18.11 34.62
C PRO A 15 16.09 17.40 34.33
N HIS A 16 15.97 16.81 33.14
CA HIS A 16 14.84 16.01 32.71
C HIS A 16 14.63 14.87 33.70
N LEU A 17 13.63 15.02 34.59
CA LEU A 17 13.30 14.02 35.59
C LEU A 17 12.70 12.81 34.87
N ILE A 18 13.46 11.72 34.84
CA ILE A 18 13.06 10.48 34.18
C ILE A 18 11.80 9.94 34.85
N ASP A 19 10.68 9.92 34.11
CA ASP A 19 9.41 9.38 34.59
C ASP A 19 9.49 7.85 34.67
N LYS A 20 9.86 7.36 35.86
CA LYS A 20 9.98 5.93 36.18
C LYS A 20 8.68 5.16 35.92
N LYS A 21 7.50 5.80 36.03
CA LYS A 21 6.21 5.14 35.75
C LYS A 21 6.02 4.90 34.26
N LYS A 22 6.46 5.84 33.41
CA LYS A 22 6.42 5.71 31.96
C LYS A 22 7.36 4.60 31.45
N ILE A 23 8.57 4.53 32.01
CA ILE A 23 9.52 3.45 31.71
C ILE A 23 8.98 2.09 32.18
N LEU A 24 8.47 2.02 33.41
CA LEU A 24 7.90 0.78 33.95
C LEU A 24 6.73 0.27 33.09
N ARG A 25 5.85 1.15 32.63
CA ARG A 25 4.77 0.82 31.68
C ARG A 25 5.29 0.31 30.33
N ALA A 26 6.33 0.93 29.78
CA ALA A 26 6.93 0.51 28.52
C ALA A 26 7.62 -0.85 28.62
N VAL A 27 8.34 -1.11 29.72
CA VAL A 27 8.99 -2.39 29.99
C VAL A 27 7.94 -3.48 30.22
N LEU A 28 6.90 -3.19 31.00
CA LEU A 28 5.81 -4.13 31.26
C LEU A 28 5.01 -4.46 30.00
N SER A 29 4.73 -3.47 29.15
CA SER A 29 4.06 -3.68 27.86
C SER A 29 4.89 -4.58 26.94
N ARG A 30 6.20 -4.36 26.85
CA ARG A 30 7.10 -5.23 26.06
C ARG A 30 7.16 -6.63 26.65
N PHE A 31 7.20 -6.77 27.98
CA PHE A 31 7.18 -8.07 28.64
C PHE A 31 5.89 -8.85 28.36
N ILE A 32 4.73 -8.20 28.42
CA ILE A 32 3.43 -8.83 28.09
C ILE A 32 3.40 -9.27 26.62
N ILE A 33 3.88 -8.45 25.69
CA ILE A 33 3.97 -8.82 24.27
C ILE A 33 4.82 -10.08 24.12
N TRP A 34 6.01 -10.12 24.74
CA TRP A 34 6.89 -11.30 24.72
C TRP A 34 6.24 -12.54 25.35
N LEU A 35 5.39 -12.38 26.37
CA LEU A 35 4.63 -13.48 26.99
C LEU A 35 3.58 -14.10 26.04
N THR A 36 3.06 -13.31 25.09
CA THR A 36 2.04 -13.77 24.13
C THR A 36 2.62 -14.42 22.87
N ILE A 37 3.92 -14.23 22.59
CA ILE A 37 4.58 -14.80 21.41
C ILE A 37 4.48 -16.34 21.37
N PRO A 38 4.75 -17.10 22.47
CA PRO A 38 4.62 -18.55 22.45
C PRO A 38 3.20 -19.04 22.15
N LEU A 39 2.18 -18.36 22.68
CA LEU A 39 0.77 -18.68 22.42
C LEU A 39 0.38 -18.42 20.96
N ARG A 40 0.92 -17.34 20.37
CA ARG A 40 0.68 -17.01 18.96
C ARG A 40 1.34 -18.01 18.03
N ILE A 41 2.59 -18.39 18.31
CA ILE A 41 3.29 -19.45 17.58
C ILE A 41 2.54 -20.77 17.70
N PHE A 42 2.07 -21.13 18.90
CA PHE A 42 1.29 -22.34 19.10
C PHE A 42 -0.02 -22.33 18.31
N ARG A 43 -0.73 -21.20 18.28
CA ARG A 43 -1.96 -21.04 17.47
C ARG A 43 -1.68 -21.21 15.98
N GLU A 44 -0.66 -20.53 15.47
CA GLU A 44 -0.26 -20.60 14.06
C GLU A 44 0.19 -22.02 13.67
N LEU A 45 0.90 -22.74 14.55
CA LEU A 45 1.26 -24.14 14.35
C LEU A 45 0.04 -25.06 14.40
N ASN A 46 -0.91 -24.83 15.31
CA ASN A 46 -2.13 -25.62 15.38
C ASN A 46 -2.97 -25.47 14.11
N ASP A 47 -3.05 -24.25 13.56
CA ASP A 47 -3.73 -23.99 12.28
C ASP A 47 -3.01 -24.64 11.10
N TRP A 48 -1.67 -24.77 11.16
CA TRP A 48 -0.87 -25.50 10.18
C TRP A 48 -1.08 -27.02 10.23
N PHE A 49 -1.11 -27.60 11.43
CA PHE A 49 -1.29 -29.05 11.62
C PHE A 49 -2.75 -29.50 11.54
N SER A 50 -3.70 -28.59 11.77
CA SER A 50 -5.14 -28.80 11.56
C SER A 50 -5.65 -27.80 10.53
N PRO A 51 -5.30 -27.97 9.23
CA PRO A 51 -5.87 -27.12 8.20
C PRO A 51 -7.39 -27.18 8.30
N PRO A 52 -8.10 -26.04 8.19
CA PRO A 52 -9.55 -26.05 8.20
C PRO A 52 -10.02 -27.03 7.14
N THR A 53 -10.87 -27.98 7.54
CA THR A 53 -11.47 -28.93 6.62
C THR A 53 -12.04 -28.12 5.45
N PRO A 54 -11.62 -28.37 4.21
CA PRO A 54 -12.25 -27.72 3.08
C PRO A 54 -13.75 -28.04 3.21
N LEU A 55 -14.59 -27.02 3.04
CA LEU A 55 -16.03 -27.19 2.95
C LEU A 55 -16.33 -28.07 1.72
N ARG A 56 -16.19 -29.38 1.89
CA ARG A 56 -16.70 -30.40 0.99
C ARG A 56 -18.20 -30.38 1.18
N ASN A 57 -18.87 -29.53 0.40
CA ASN A 57 -20.25 -29.70 -0.06
C ASN A 57 -20.67 -28.50 -0.93
N ALA A 58 -20.15 -28.44 -2.16
CA ALA A 58 -20.78 -27.71 -3.27
C ALA A 58 -20.40 -28.25 -4.66
N THR A 59 -19.73 -29.41 -4.76
CA THR A 59 -19.34 -30.03 -6.04
C THR A 59 -19.99 -31.39 -6.21
N ALA A 60 -21.32 -31.43 -6.10
CA ALA A 60 -22.10 -32.46 -6.77
C ALA A 60 -22.88 -31.75 -7.88
N ASN A 61 -22.58 -32.13 -9.12
CA ASN A 61 -23.15 -31.63 -10.39
C ASN A 61 -22.38 -30.48 -11.05
N VAL A 62 -21.10 -30.71 -11.38
CA VAL A 62 -20.50 -30.04 -12.55
C VAL A 62 -20.74 -30.95 -13.75
N SER A 63 -21.84 -30.72 -14.44
CA SER A 63 -22.10 -31.21 -15.78
C SER A 63 -20.91 -30.79 -16.66
N HIS A 64 -20.26 -31.75 -17.31
CA HIS A 64 -19.22 -31.48 -18.29
C HIS A 64 -19.86 -30.79 -19.51
N SER A 65 -19.94 -29.46 -19.48
CA SER A 65 -20.41 -28.66 -20.61
C SER A 65 -19.25 -28.45 -21.58
N ASN A 66 -19.41 -29.03 -22.76
CA ASN A 66 -18.56 -28.85 -23.92
C ASN A 66 -18.64 -27.38 -24.41
N GLY A 67 -17.63 -26.55 -24.16
CA GLY A 67 -17.65 -25.15 -24.61
C GLY A 67 -16.41 -24.34 -24.22
N LYS A 68 -15.58 -24.02 -25.21
CA LYS A 68 -14.44 -23.07 -25.23
C LYS A 68 -13.59 -23.04 -23.95
N ASP A 69 -12.36 -23.56 -24.04
CA ASP A 69 -11.34 -23.46 -23.00
C ASP A 69 -11.05 -21.99 -22.66
N HIS A 70 -11.77 -21.45 -21.69
CA HIS A 70 -11.46 -20.16 -21.10
C HIS A 70 -10.47 -20.42 -19.96
N SER A 71 -9.27 -19.85 -20.05
CA SER A 71 -8.24 -19.91 -18.98
C SER A 71 -8.69 -19.23 -17.69
N VAL A 72 -9.85 -18.56 -17.69
CA VAL A 72 -10.44 -17.85 -16.56
C VAL A 72 -11.72 -18.56 -16.18
N ASP A 73 -11.83 -18.91 -14.90
CA ASP A 73 -13.06 -19.46 -14.33
C ASP A 73 -14.20 -18.43 -14.39
N ARG A 74 -15.40 -18.89 -14.75
CA ARG A 74 -16.55 -18.01 -14.98
C ARG A 74 -17.08 -17.38 -13.70
N ALA A 75 -17.03 -18.11 -12.58
CA ALA A 75 -17.43 -17.55 -11.28
C ALA A 75 -16.42 -16.48 -10.83
N GLN A 76 -15.12 -16.73 -11.05
CA GLN A 76 -14.07 -15.74 -10.82
C GLN A 76 -14.24 -14.48 -11.71
N GLU A 77 -14.60 -14.65 -12.98
CA GLU A 77 -14.89 -13.53 -13.89
C GLU A 77 -16.04 -12.66 -13.37
N GLN A 78 -17.14 -13.29 -12.91
CA GLN A 78 -18.30 -12.57 -12.36
C GLN A 78 -17.96 -11.82 -11.08
N LEU A 79 -17.23 -12.46 -10.14
CA LEU A 79 -16.78 -11.80 -8.91
C LEU A 79 -15.94 -10.56 -9.20
N TRP A 80 -15.02 -10.64 -10.16
CA TRP A 80 -14.25 -9.48 -10.58
C TRP A 80 -15.14 -8.38 -11.16
N ARG A 81 -16.12 -8.71 -11.99
CA ARG A 81 -17.07 -7.71 -12.52
C ARG A 81 -17.89 -7.02 -11.43
N GLU A 82 -18.33 -7.75 -10.41
CA GLU A 82 -19.05 -7.19 -9.27
C GLU A 82 -18.15 -6.25 -8.44
N GLN A 83 -16.89 -6.61 -8.23
CA GLN A 83 -15.91 -5.78 -7.52
C GLN A 83 -15.41 -4.58 -8.33
N ALA A 84 -15.66 -4.58 -9.64
CA ALA A 84 -15.31 -3.50 -10.55
C ALA A 84 -16.22 -2.29 -10.44
N ASP A 85 -17.34 -2.39 -9.70
CA ASP A 85 -18.25 -1.26 -9.49
C ASP A 85 -17.47 -0.06 -8.95
N HIS A 86 -17.32 0.93 -9.83
CA HIS A 86 -16.30 1.96 -9.75
C HIS A 86 -16.53 2.95 -8.59
N ASP A 87 -17.78 3.08 -8.16
CA ASP A 87 -18.20 4.07 -7.17
C ASP A 87 -17.50 3.87 -5.82
N GLU A 88 -17.22 2.64 -5.40
CA GLU A 88 -16.53 2.38 -4.13
C GLU A 88 -15.05 2.81 -4.17
N TRP A 89 -14.39 2.68 -5.33
CA TRP A 89 -12.94 2.87 -5.45
C TRP A 89 -12.51 4.30 -5.13
N TRP A 90 -13.33 5.29 -5.49
CA TRP A 90 -13.03 6.71 -5.31
C TRP A 90 -13.88 7.40 -4.25
N THR A 91 -14.84 6.71 -3.66
CA THR A 91 -15.69 7.28 -2.60
C THR A 91 -14.88 7.54 -1.32
N PRO A 92 -14.93 8.76 -0.76
CA PRO A 92 -14.31 9.06 0.52
C PRO A 92 -14.84 8.16 1.65
N GLY A 93 -13.93 7.58 2.44
CA GLY A 93 -14.30 6.73 3.58
C GLY A 93 -14.67 5.29 3.22
N SER A 94 -14.55 4.88 1.96
CA SER A 94 -14.69 3.47 1.57
C SER A 94 -13.50 2.62 2.06
N SER A 95 -13.63 1.30 2.00
CA SER A 95 -12.51 0.37 2.27
C SER A 95 -11.31 0.68 1.36
N MET A 96 -11.58 1.06 0.10
CA MET A 96 -10.59 1.35 -0.93
C MET A 96 -9.87 2.68 -0.72
N SER A 97 -10.41 3.62 0.08
CA SER A 97 -9.74 4.89 0.40
C SER A 97 -8.35 4.70 1.06
N THR A 98 -8.16 3.58 1.77
CA THR A 98 -6.86 3.18 2.32
C THR A 98 -5.80 3.05 1.22
N LEU A 99 -6.16 2.55 0.03
CA LEU A 99 -5.23 2.45 -1.10
C LEU A 99 -4.74 3.84 -1.53
N LYS A 100 -5.64 4.81 -1.71
CA LYS A 100 -5.24 6.19 -2.06
C LYS A 100 -4.34 6.79 -0.97
N LEU A 101 -4.63 6.53 0.32
CA LEU A 101 -3.78 6.97 1.44
C LEU A 101 -2.35 6.40 1.38
N PHE A 102 -2.17 5.18 0.89
CA PHE A 102 -0.86 4.55 0.74
C PHE A 102 -0.10 4.99 -0.52
N ASN A 103 -0.74 5.65 -1.49
CA ASN A 103 -0.10 6.06 -2.75
C ASN A 103 1.21 6.83 -2.58
N PRO A 104 1.34 7.82 -1.68
CA PRO A 104 2.59 8.56 -1.53
C PRO A 104 3.79 7.64 -1.23
N LEU A 105 3.59 6.61 -0.39
CA LEU A 105 4.63 5.64 -0.10
C LEU A 105 4.89 4.70 -1.29
N ARG A 106 3.85 4.25 -1.98
CA ARG A 106 3.96 3.35 -3.13
C ARG A 106 4.68 4.01 -4.29
N VAL A 107 4.25 5.22 -4.67
CA VAL A 107 4.90 6.04 -5.69
C VAL A 107 6.35 6.30 -5.28
N ARG A 108 6.60 6.50 -3.98
CA ARG A 108 7.97 6.66 -3.49
C ARG A 108 8.88 5.50 -3.79
N LEU A 109 8.47 4.31 -3.37
CA LEU A 109 9.27 3.10 -3.58
C LEU A 109 9.48 2.81 -5.07
N ILE A 110 8.46 3.04 -5.89
CA ILE A 110 8.54 2.85 -7.34
C ILE A 110 9.52 3.84 -7.98
N ALA A 111 9.50 5.12 -7.61
CA ALA A 111 10.42 6.09 -8.17
C ALA A 111 11.85 5.89 -7.70
N GLU A 112 12.07 5.54 -6.42
CA GLU A 112 13.42 5.15 -5.93
C GLU A 112 13.98 3.97 -6.73
N ALA A 113 13.16 2.94 -6.97
CA ALA A 113 13.57 1.81 -7.79
C ALA A 113 13.85 2.20 -9.25
N TYR A 114 13.03 3.06 -9.85
CA TYR A 114 13.23 3.54 -11.22
C TYR A 114 14.54 4.33 -11.36
N LEU A 115 14.77 5.31 -10.47
CA LEU A 115 15.98 6.13 -10.48
C LEU A 115 17.24 5.28 -10.33
N LYS A 116 17.24 4.35 -9.37
CA LYS A 116 18.38 3.51 -9.08
C LYS A 116 18.59 2.43 -10.14
N GLU A 117 17.59 1.60 -10.36
CA GLU A 117 17.74 0.36 -11.13
C GLU A 117 17.59 0.57 -12.65
N THR A 118 16.89 1.63 -13.09
CA THR A 118 16.70 1.92 -14.52
C THR A 118 17.62 3.03 -15.01
N LEU A 119 17.79 4.11 -14.24
CA LEU A 119 18.63 5.24 -14.65
C LEU A 119 20.06 5.18 -14.08
N GLY A 120 20.35 4.28 -13.14
CA GLY A 120 21.68 4.16 -12.52
C GLY A 120 22.04 5.36 -11.64
N LEU A 121 21.03 6.11 -11.18
CA LEU A 121 21.23 7.28 -10.33
C LEU A 121 21.21 6.82 -8.86
N GLU A 122 22.35 6.95 -8.19
CA GLU A 122 22.49 6.71 -6.74
C GLU A 122 21.93 7.86 -5.88
N ASN A 123 21.20 8.78 -6.51
CA ASN A 123 20.59 9.93 -5.85
C ASN A 123 19.57 9.41 -4.81
N SER A 124 19.60 9.94 -3.59
CA SER A 124 18.53 9.62 -2.63
C SER A 124 17.21 10.24 -3.11
N TRP A 125 16.08 9.66 -2.70
CA TRP A 125 14.76 10.23 -2.94
C TRP A 125 14.70 11.73 -2.64
N GLU A 126 15.25 12.15 -1.49
CA GLU A 126 15.26 13.54 -1.06
C GLU A 126 16.09 14.46 -1.96
N GLN A 127 17.05 13.92 -2.73
CA GLN A 127 17.90 14.65 -3.67
C GLN A 127 17.29 14.70 -5.07
N ALA A 128 16.52 13.68 -5.45
CA ALA A 128 15.83 13.60 -6.72
C ALA A 128 14.43 14.24 -6.70
N PHE A 129 13.90 14.57 -5.52
CA PHE A 129 12.61 15.23 -5.33
C PHE A 129 12.77 16.61 -4.71
N HIS A 130 12.78 17.62 -5.56
CA HIS A 130 12.15 18.89 -5.18
C HIS A 130 10.63 18.76 -5.33
N ARG A 131 9.85 19.45 -4.50
CA ARG A 131 8.37 19.30 -4.42
C ARG A 131 7.63 19.50 -5.76
N ASP A 132 8.31 20.06 -6.77
CA ASP A 132 7.76 20.36 -8.08
C ASP A 132 8.33 19.48 -9.22
N GLU A 133 9.22 18.53 -8.93
CA GLU A 133 9.82 17.65 -9.93
C GLU A 133 9.01 16.36 -10.09
N ARG A 134 8.74 16.00 -11.35
CA ARG A 134 8.03 14.78 -11.73
C ARG A 134 9.02 13.61 -11.77
N PRO A 135 9.07 12.77 -10.74
CA PRO A 135 10.15 11.79 -10.53
C PRO A 135 10.15 10.61 -11.48
N LEU A 136 8.99 10.32 -12.07
CA LEU A 136 8.80 9.25 -13.03
C LEU A 136 8.73 9.83 -14.45
N SER A 137 9.20 11.06 -14.64
CA SER A 137 9.27 11.69 -15.96
C SER A 137 10.03 10.80 -16.94
N GLY A 138 9.39 10.50 -18.07
CA GLY A 138 9.92 9.61 -19.10
C GLY A 138 9.79 8.11 -18.79
N ALA A 139 9.33 7.72 -17.59
CA ALA A 139 9.07 6.33 -17.27
C ALA A 139 7.86 5.83 -18.08
N ARG A 140 7.94 4.59 -18.57
CA ARG A 140 6.81 3.86 -19.16
C ARG A 140 6.46 2.71 -18.23
N ILE A 141 5.27 2.74 -17.63
CA ILE A 141 4.87 1.81 -16.58
C ILE A 141 3.63 1.04 -17.02
N CYS A 142 3.60 -0.26 -16.71
CA CYS A 142 2.42 -1.10 -16.85
C CYS A 142 1.90 -1.47 -15.45
N ASP A 143 0.70 -1.01 -15.09
CA ASP A 143 0.04 -1.29 -13.82
C ASP A 143 -0.88 -2.51 -13.98
N VAL A 144 -0.36 -3.70 -13.67
CA VAL A 144 -1.07 -4.97 -13.81
C VAL A 144 -1.94 -5.21 -12.57
N GLY A 145 -3.24 -5.39 -12.79
CA GLY A 145 -4.24 -5.42 -11.72
C GLY A 145 -4.62 -4.01 -11.26
N CYS A 146 -4.72 -3.05 -12.18
CA CYS A 146 -4.91 -1.63 -11.87
C CYS A 146 -6.18 -1.30 -11.07
N GLY A 147 -7.17 -2.21 -11.03
CA GLY A 147 -8.42 -1.96 -10.31
C GLY A 147 -9.14 -0.74 -10.86
N GLY A 148 -9.67 0.09 -9.96
CA GLY A 148 -10.24 1.41 -10.27
C GLY A 148 -9.20 2.51 -10.61
N GLY A 149 -7.94 2.17 -10.87
CA GLY A 149 -6.93 3.11 -11.36
C GLY A 149 -6.27 4.00 -10.30
N ILE A 150 -6.50 3.73 -9.01
CA ILE A 150 -5.98 4.57 -7.89
C ILE A 150 -4.46 4.76 -7.96
N LEU A 151 -3.71 3.69 -8.21
CA LEU A 151 -2.25 3.76 -8.32
C LEU A 151 -1.82 4.27 -9.69
N THR A 152 -2.48 3.81 -10.75
CA THR A 152 -2.28 4.25 -12.14
C THR A 152 -2.29 5.79 -12.24
N GLU A 153 -3.29 6.45 -11.65
CA GLU A 153 -3.41 7.91 -11.63
C GLU A 153 -2.24 8.57 -10.91
N ALA A 154 -1.89 8.09 -9.71
CA ALA A 154 -0.80 8.67 -8.93
C ALA A 154 0.58 8.53 -9.62
N LEU A 155 0.79 7.45 -10.37
CA LEU A 155 1.99 7.26 -11.19
C LEU A 155 2.02 8.23 -12.39
N ALA A 156 0.86 8.49 -13.00
CA ALA A 156 0.74 9.48 -14.07
C ALA A 156 0.96 10.92 -13.57
N GLU A 157 0.42 11.27 -12.40
CA GLU A 157 0.68 12.56 -11.73
C GLU A 157 2.17 12.76 -11.43
N ALA A 158 2.86 11.68 -11.05
CA ALA A 158 4.31 11.65 -10.85
C ALA A 158 5.12 11.72 -12.18
N GLY A 159 4.45 11.82 -13.33
CA GLY A 159 5.05 12.07 -14.64
C GLY A 159 5.31 10.85 -15.52
N ALA A 160 4.87 9.66 -15.10
CA ALA A 160 4.99 8.46 -15.92
C ALA A 160 3.95 8.42 -17.05
N SER A 161 4.28 7.75 -18.14
CA SER A 161 3.31 7.22 -19.09
C SER A 161 2.85 5.85 -18.62
N VAL A 162 1.62 5.72 -18.15
CA VAL A 162 1.12 4.50 -17.49
C VAL A 162 0.05 3.81 -18.34
N VAL A 163 0.14 2.49 -18.47
CA VAL A 163 -0.91 1.64 -19.02
C VAL A 163 -1.45 0.76 -17.89
N GLY A 164 -2.74 0.89 -17.56
CA GLY A 164 -3.41 -0.01 -16.62
C GLY A 164 -3.92 -1.25 -17.34
N ILE A 165 -3.70 -2.42 -16.77
CA ILE A 165 -4.26 -3.70 -17.25
C ILE A 165 -5.07 -4.33 -16.13
N GLY A 166 -6.33 -4.68 -16.40
CA GLY A 166 -7.20 -5.37 -15.46
C GLY A 166 -8.18 -6.31 -16.19
N PRO A 167 -8.84 -7.21 -15.45
CA PRO A 167 -9.83 -8.13 -16.03
C PRO A 167 -11.14 -7.43 -16.45
N TYR A 168 -11.32 -6.15 -16.08
CA TYR A 168 -12.51 -5.37 -16.37
C TYR A 168 -12.32 -4.60 -17.68
N SER A 169 -13.26 -4.78 -18.62
CA SER A 169 -13.44 -3.88 -19.75
C SER A 169 -14.36 -2.75 -19.31
N PHE A 170 -13.89 -1.49 -19.37
CA PHE A 170 -14.78 -0.34 -19.28
C PHE A 170 -15.79 -0.43 -20.44
N GLU A 171 -17.03 -0.82 -20.16
CA GLU A 171 -18.09 -0.80 -21.17
C GLU A 171 -18.54 0.65 -21.37
N SER A 172 -18.14 1.17 -22.54
CA SER A 172 -18.50 2.47 -23.12
C SER A 172 -17.77 3.72 -22.56
N PRO A 173 -17.19 4.56 -23.43
CA PRO A 173 -16.66 5.89 -23.09
C PRO A 173 -17.71 6.89 -22.57
N ASP A 174 -19.00 6.56 -22.65
CA ASP A 174 -20.10 7.51 -22.48
C ASP A 174 -20.38 7.86 -21.00
N GLN A 175 -19.75 7.14 -20.07
CA GLN A 175 -19.94 7.33 -18.62
C GLN A 175 -19.01 8.40 -18.02
N PHE A 176 -17.93 8.78 -18.72
CA PHE A 176 -16.98 9.82 -18.26
C PHE A 176 -17.36 11.26 -18.68
N LEU A 177 -18.40 11.43 -19.51
CA LEU A 177 -18.85 12.75 -20.01
C LEU A 177 -20.10 13.29 -19.31
N LYS A 178 -20.42 12.76 -18.12
CA LYS A 178 -21.43 13.35 -17.24
C LYS A 178 -20.71 13.88 -16.01
N ASP A 179 -20.12 15.05 -16.17
CA ASP A 179 -20.10 16.16 -15.21
C ASP A 179 -19.28 17.34 -15.77
#